data_AF-A0A2D4JW27-F1
#
_entry.id   AF-A0A2D4JW27-F1
#
_cell.length_a   1.000
_cell.length_b   1.000
_cell.length_c   1.000
_cell.angle_alpha   90.00
_cell.angle_beta   90.00
_cell.angle_gamma   90.00
#
_symmetry.space_group_name_H-M   'P 1'
#
loop_
_entity.id
_entity.type
_entity.pdbx_description
1 polymer ?
#
loop_
_entity_poly.entity_id
_entity_poly.type
_entity_poly.pdbx_seq_one_letter_code
_entity_poly.pdbx_strand_id
1 'polypeptide(L)'
;PEYVLLVEDDTLPEKEFFPVLHHLLQTRFSKPHLRNALYIKLYHPERLQHYINPEPMRILEWLGLGMFSGSFLGFVYSWASSRSSLSWSTVLFFTLYSMLLVELVGRHYLLELRRLAPSFYNIVPVTECCTPAMVFSAPSAHRVLGYMKEVQCRLGFAKDIALYSLLRTKGEHAFVIEPNLVRHVGIFSSVRVNENPELL
;
A
#
# COMPACT_ATOMS: atom_id res chain seq x y z
N PRO A 1 -7.80 6.30 25.19
CA PRO A 1 -6.74 5.67 24.36
C PRO A 1 -6.19 6.71 23.39
N GLU A 2 -4.88 6.74 23.11
CA GLU A 2 -4.29 7.70 22.16
C GLU A 2 -4.55 7.29 20.70
N TYR A 3 -4.49 5.98 20.44
CA TYR A 3 -4.78 5.36 19.15
C TYR A 3 -5.78 4.22 19.32
N VAL A 4 -6.57 3.98 18.29
CA VAL A 4 -7.51 2.87 18.16
C VAL A 4 -7.11 2.05 16.95
N LEU A 5 -6.74 0.79 17.17
CA LEU A 5 -6.51 -0.18 16.11
C LEU A 5 -7.82 -0.94 15.88
N LEU A 6 -8.35 -0.84 14.67
CA LEU A 6 -9.51 -1.60 14.21
C LEU A 6 -9.03 -2.71 13.29
N VAL A 7 -9.42 -3.95 13.58
CA VAL A 7 -9.03 -5.15 12.83
C VAL A 7 -10.30 -5.96 12.53
N GLU A 8 -10.43 -6.41 11.28
CA GLU A 8 -11.48 -7.32 10.83
C GLU A 8 -11.12 -8.75 11.24
N ASP A 9 -12.12 -9.61 11.39
CA ASP A 9 -11.99 -10.98 11.90
C ASP A 9 -11.18 -11.91 10.99
N ASP A 10 -11.07 -11.57 9.70
CA ASP A 10 -10.35 -12.33 8.67
C ASP A 10 -8.94 -11.79 8.38
N THR A 11 -8.36 -11.11 9.37
CA THR A 11 -7.05 -10.46 9.26
C THR A 11 -5.98 -11.16 10.09
N LEU A 12 -4.84 -11.46 9.47
CA LEU A 12 -3.69 -12.07 10.14
C LEU A 12 -2.52 -11.06 10.24
N PRO A 13 -2.03 -10.71 11.44
CA PRO A 13 -0.88 -9.82 11.57
C PRO A 13 0.41 -10.49 11.11
N GLU A 14 1.30 -9.70 10.48
CA GLU A 14 2.66 -10.13 10.17
C GLU A 14 3.51 -10.26 11.43
N LYS A 15 4.63 -11.00 11.34
CA LYS A 15 5.50 -11.27 12.49
C LYS A 15 6.04 -9.99 13.14
N GLU A 16 6.30 -8.97 12.33
CA GLU A 16 6.84 -7.68 12.73
C GLU A 16 5.76 -6.60 13.00
N PHE A 17 4.49 -6.98 13.05
CA PHE A 17 3.35 -6.06 13.17
C PHE A 17 3.54 -5.01 14.28
N PHE A 18 3.73 -5.45 15.53
CA PHE A 18 3.84 -4.53 16.67
C PHE A 18 5.13 -3.70 16.66
N PRO A 19 6.32 -4.28 16.44
CA PRO A 19 7.56 -3.50 16.34
C PRO A 19 7.48 -2.38 15.30
N VAL A 20 6.97 -2.70 14.09
CA VAL A 20 6.88 -1.70 13.02
C VAL A 20 5.79 -0.68 13.32
N LEU A 21 4.60 -1.11 13.74
CA LEU A 21 3.51 -0.20 14.07
C LEU A 21 3.90 0.78 15.18
N HIS A 22 4.57 0.29 16.23
CA HIS A 22 5.06 1.12 17.32
C HIS A 22 6.07 2.16 16.84
N HIS A 23 7.05 1.74 16.02
CA HIS A 23 8.02 2.65 15.43
C HIS A 23 7.36 3.73 14.55
N LEU A 24 6.39 3.36 13.72
CA LEU A 24 5.68 4.30 12.84
C LEU A 24 4.84 5.30 13.64
N LEU A 25 4.15 4.85 14.70
CA LEU A 25 3.39 5.71 15.60
C LEU A 25 4.28 6.78 16.23
N GLN A 26 5.44 6.38 16.77
CA GLN A 26 6.34 7.30 17.47
C GLN A 26 7.08 8.26 16.53
N THR A 27 7.62 7.76 15.41
CA THR A 27 8.56 8.53 14.59
C THR A 27 7.90 9.24 13.40
N ARG A 28 6.83 8.66 12.85
CA ARG A 28 6.19 9.15 11.61
C ARG A 28 4.87 9.82 11.91
N PHE A 29 3.99 9.20 12.70
CA PHE A 29 2.63 9.73 12.91
C PHE A 29 2.61 10.95 13.83
N SER A 30 3.72 11.24 14.52
CA SER A 30 3.98 12.53 15.18
C SER A 30 4.05 13.72 14.20
N LYS A 31 4.29 13.49 12.90
CA LYS A 31 4.36 14.55 11.89
C LYS A 31 2.97 15.16 11.65
N PRO A 32 2.82 16.49 11.54
CA PRO A 32 1.51 17.16 11.50
C PRO A 32 0.54 16.62 10.43
N HIS A 33 1.03 16.34 9.23
CA HIS A 33 0.22 15.86 8.11
C HIS A 33 -0.28 14.42 8.30
N LEU A 34 0.45 13.57 9.04
CA LEU A 34 0.03 12.20 9.35
C LEU A 34 -0.81 12.15 10.63
N ARG A 35 -0.50 13.01 11.61
CA ARG A 35 -1.24 13.12 12.87
C ARG A 35 -2.71 13.46 12.66
N ASN A 36 -2.99 14.32 11.69
CA ASN A 36 -4.33 14.77 11.36
C ASN A 36 -5.05 13.86 10.35
N ALA A 37 -4.40 12.79 9.88
CA ALA A 37 -5.04 11.83 8.96
C ALA A 37 -6.32 11.25 9.59
N LEU A 38 -7.35 11.07 8.77
CA LEU A 38 -8.60 10.47 9.19
C LEU A 38 -8.41 9.00 9.58
N TYR A 39 -7.58 8.27 8.84
CA TYR A 39 -7.17 6.91 9.16
C TYR A 39 -5.88 6.52 8.43
N ILE A 40 -5.26 5.46 8.92
CA ILE A 40 -4.10 4.84 8.29
C ILE A 40 -4.40 3.36 8.07
N LYS A 41 -4.46 2.93 6.81
CA LYS A 41 -4.63 1.52 6.44
C LYS A 41 -3.32 0.75 6.64
N LEU A 42 -3.44 -0.47 7.13
CA LEU A 42 -2.32 -1.40 7.31
C LEU A 42 -2.25 -2.46 6.20
N TYR A 43 -3.14 -2.38 5.22
CA TYR A 43 -3.28 -3.32 4.12
C TYR A 43 -3.80 -2.64 2.86
N HIS A 44 -3.30 -3.10 1.71
CA HIS A 44 -3.87 -2.89 0.40
C HIS A 44 -3.72 -4.17 -0.44
N PRO A 45 -4.74 -4.59 -1.22
CA PRO A 45 -4.67 -5.84 -1.98
C PRO A 45 -3.50 -5.87 -2.96
N GLU A 46 -2.74 -6.96 -2.93
CA GLU A 46 -1.54 -7.16 -3.77
C GLU A 46 -1.88 -7.05 -5.26
N ARG A 47 -3.01 -7.62 -5.68
CA ARG A 47 -3.53 -7.53 -7.06
C ARG A 47 -3.83 -6.11 -7.54
N LEU A 48 -3.94 -5.14 -6.64
CA LEU A 48 -4.17 -3.73 -6.95
C LEU A 48 -2.91 -2.88 -6.79
N GLN A 49 -1.80 -3.49 -6.35
CA GLN A 49 -0.51 -2.83 -6.16
C GLN A 49 0.38 -2.83 -7.40
N HIS A 50 -0.05 -3.38 -8.54
CA HIS A 50 0.72 -3.33 -9.79
C HIS A 50 1.01 -1.90 -10.28
N TYR A 51 2.06 -1.72 -11.10
CA TYR A 51 2.42 -0.41 -11.66
C TYR A 51 1.44 0.04 -12.74
N ILE A 52 0.81 -0.91 -13.47
CA ILE A 52 -0.22 -0.61 -14.49
C ILE A 52 -1.52 -0.07 -13.86
N ASN A 53 -1.73 -0.22 -12.55
CA ASN A 53 -2.82 0.47 -11.83
C ASN A 53 -2.33 1.87 -11.39
N PRO A 54 -2.58 2.92 -12.20
CA PRO A 54 -1.71 4.08 -12.23
C PRO A 54 -2.03 5.04 -11.10
N GLU A 55 -1.21 5.01 -10.05
CA GLU A 55 -1.03 6.15 -9.16
C GLU A 55 0.24 6.92 -9.56
N PRO A 56 0.24 8.26 -9.51
CA PRO A 56 1.40 9.05 -9.97
C PRO A 56 2.73 8.64 -9.33
N MET A 57 2.71 8.32 -8.04
CA MET A 57 3.91 7.88 -7.32
C MET A 57 4.43 6.52 -7.79
N ARG A 58 3.53 5.60 -8.17
CA ARG A 58 3.89 4.26 -8.68
C ARG A 58 4.51 4.35 -10.06
N ILE A 59 4.01 5.24 -10.92
CA ILE A 59 4.59 5.47 -12.25
C ILE A 59 6.01 6.03 -12.12
N LEU A 60 6.23 6.98 -11.21
CA LEU A 60 7.57 7.53 -10.96
C LEU A 60 8.53 6.47 -10.39
N GLU A 61 8.05 5.62 -9.47
CA GLU A 61 8.81 4.47 -8.97
C GLU A 61 9.18 3.50 -10.10
N TRP A 62 8.23 3.19 -10.99
CA TRP A 62 8.44 2.27 -12.11
C TRP A 62 9.46 2.81 -13.13
N LEU A 63 9.32 4.08 -13.51
CA LEU A 63 10.26 4.77 -14.39
C LEU A 63 11.64 4.85 -13.75
N GLY A 64 11.73 5.21 -12.46
CA GLY A 64 12.99 5.31 -11.73
C GLY A 64 13.71 3.96 -11.65
N LEU A 65 12.98 2.90 -11.30
CA LEU A 65 13.52 1.54 -11.27
C LEU A 65 13.97 1.09 -12.65
N GLY A 66 13.16 1.33 -13.68
CA GLY A 66 13.49 1.03 -15.06
C GLY A 66 14.77 1.72 -15.53
N MET A 67 14.87 3.04 -15.35
CA MET A 67 16.04 3.81 -15.79
C MET A 67 17.32 3.40 -15.06
N PHE A 68 17.22 3.16 -13.74
CA PHE A 68 18.36 2.72 -12.94
C PHE A 68 18.84 1.33 -13.36
N SER A 69 17.93 0.35 -13.38
CA SER A 69 18.24 -1.04 -13.77
C SER A 69 18.69 -1.13 -15.23
N GLY A 70 18.05 -0.38 -16.13
CA GLY A 70 18.40 -0.33 -17.55
C GLY A 70 19.80 0.23 -17.80
N SER A 71 20.18 1.29 -17.08
CA SER A 71 21.54 1.85 -17.14
C SER A 71 22.57 0.88 -16.59
N PHE A 72 22.28 0.24 -15.46
CA PHE A 72 23.16 -0.75 -14.85
C PHE A 72 23.37 -1.98 -15.75
N LEU A 73 22.29 -2.57 -16.28
CA LEU A 73 22.35 -3.70 -17.20
C LEU A 73 23.04 -3.33 -18.52
N GLY A 74 22.78 -2.13 -19.04
CA GLY A 74 23.48 -1.61 -20.21
C GLY A 74 24.99 -1.49 -19.99
N PHE A 75 25.41 -1.01 -18.83
CA PHE A 75 26.82 -0.94 -18.44
C PHE A 75 27.44 -2.34 -18.35
N VAL A 76 26.79 -3.27 -17.64
CA VAL A 76 27.23 -4.66 -17.52
C VAL A 76 27.35 -5.33 -18.89
N TYR A 77 26.37 -5.12 -19.77
CA TYR A 77 26.39 -5.64 -21.14
C TYR A 77 27.55 -5.07 -21.97
N SER A 78 27.79 -3.76 -21.88
CA SER A 78 28.91 -3.10 -22.58
C SER A 78 30.25 -3.65 -22.10
N TRP A 79 30.40 -3.81 -20.79
CA TRP A 79 31.59 -4.39 -20.17
C TRP A 79 31.81 -5.83 -20.61
N ALA A 80 30.79 -6.69 -20.53
CA ALA A 80 30.88 -8.10 -20.92
C ALA A 80 31.13 -8.28 -22.42
N SER A 81 30.58 -7.40 -23.26
CA SER A 81 30.74 -7.44 -24.72
C SER A 81 32.01 -6.72 -25.21
N SER A 82 32.87 -6.23 -24.31
CA SER A 82 34.06 -5.43 -24.63
C SER A 82 33.77 -4.23 -25.55
N ARG A 83 32.56 -3.66 -25.45
CA ARG A 83 32.17 -2.45 -26.19
C ARG A 83 32.71 -1.23 -25.46
N SER A 84 33.34 -0.33 -26.20
CA SER A 84 33.97 0.87 -25.64
C SER A 84 32.96 1.95 -25.22
N SER A 85 31.71 1.89 -25.68
CA SER A 85 30.70 2.91 -25.40
C SER A 85 29.33 2.33 -25.08
N LEU A 86 28.66 3.00 -24.13
CA LEU A 86 27.28 2.72 -23.76
C LEU A 86 26.34 3.33 -24.81
N SER A 87 25.69 2.50 -25.61
CA SER A 87 24.69 2.97 -26.58
C SER A 87 23.36 3.29 -25.89
N TRP A 88 22.78 4.44 -26.22
CA TRP A 88 21.46 4.84 -25.73
C TRP A 88 20.37 3.81 -26.07
N SER A 89 20.41 3.20 -27.25
CA SER A 89 19.44 2.17 -27.65
C SER A 89 19.53 0.92 -26.76
N THR A 90 20.73 0.57 -26.29
CA THR A 90 20.93 -0.55 -25.35
C THR A 90 20.36 -0.22 -23.98
N VAL A 91 20.61 0.99 -23.46
CA VAL A 91 20.04 1.46 -22.19
C VAL A 91 18.52 1.51 -22.26
N LEU A 92 17.96 2.02 -23.35
CA LEU A 92 16.52 2.09 -23.56
C LEU A 92 15.90 0.68 -23.61
N PHE A 93 16.52 -0.25 -24.34
CA PHE A 93 16.06 -1.64 -24.39
C PHE A 93 16.02 -2.27 -23.00
N PHE A 94 17.12 -2.18 -22.22
CA PHE A 94 17.15 -2.74 -20.88
C PHE A 94 16.24 -2.01 -19.89
N THR A 95 15.99 -0.72 -20.09
CA THR A 95 15.03 0.05 -19.29
C THR A 95 13.62 -0.50 -19.50
N LEU A 96 13.17 -0.62 -20.74
CA LEU A 96 11.84 -1.16 -21.08
C LEU A 96 11.71 -2.63 -20.67
N TYR A 97 12.75 -3.43 -20.89
CA TYR A 97 12.81 -4.82 -20.45
C TYR A 97 12.64 -4.94 -18.93
N SER A 98 13.39 -4.15 -18.16
CA SER A 98 13.32 -4.20 -16.69
C SER A 98 11.97 -3.72 -16.17
N MET A 99 11.40 -2.67 -16.77
CA MET A 99 10.05 -2.20 -16.45
C MET A 99 9.01 -3.31 -16.65
N LEU A 100 9.04 -3.98 -17.82
CA LEU A 100 8.12 -5.08 -18.10
C LEU A 100 8.35 -6.26 -17.13
N LEU A 101 9.61 -6.60 -16.86
CA LEU A 101 9.97 -7.70 -15.97
C LEU A 101 9.44 -7.47 -14.55
N VAL A 102 9.62 -6.29 -13.97
CA VAL A 102 9.12 -6.03 -12.61
C VAL A 102 7.60 -5.98 -12.53
N GLU A 103 6.93 -5.57 -13.61
CA GLU A 103 5.48 -5.61 -13.67
C GLU A 103 4.97 -7.06 -13.72
N LEU A 104 5.66 -7.93 -14.45
CA LEU A 104 5.36 -9.38 -14.52
C LEU A 104 5.64 -10.09 -13.20
N VAL A 105 6.75 -9.77 -12.53
CA VAL A 105 7.07 -10.33 -11.20
C VAL A 105 6.04 -9.87 -10.18
N GLY A 106 5.65 -8.59 -10.24
CA GLY A 106 4.72 -7.96 -9.32
C GLY A 106 5.43 -7.02 -8.35
N ARG A 107 4.90 -5.80 -8.22
CA ARG A 107 5.43 -4.77 -7.33
C ARG A 107 5.47 -5.20 -5.87
N HIS A 108 4.48 -5.98 -5.41
CA HIS A 108 4.37 -6.39 -4.00
C HIS A 108 5.61 -7.16 -3.52
N TYR A 109 6.22 -8.01 -4.34
CA TYR A 109 7.48 -8.67 -3.98
C TYR A 109 8.66 -7.70 -3.82
N LEU A 110 8.69 -6.61 -4.59
CA LEU A 110 9.70 -5.56 -4.40
C LEU A 110 9.45 -4.77 -3.10
N LEU A 111 8.19 -4.60 -2.70
CA LEU A 111 7.84 -3.95 -1.43
C LEU A 111 8.33 -4.77 -0.23
N GLU A 112 8.38 -6.10 -0.33
CA GLU A 112 8.87 -6.98 0.73
C GLU A 112 10.32 -6.66 1.13
N LEU A 113 11.14 -6.12 0.21
CA LEU A 113 12.50 -5.65 0.52
C LEU A 113 12.52 -4.53 1.58
N ARG A 114 11.42 -3.78 1.73
CA ARG A 114 11.30 -2.74 2.76
C ARG A 114 11.07 -3.30 4.16
N ARG A 115 10.78 -4.61 4.31
CA ARG A 115 10.65 -5.24 5.63
C ARG A 115 11.96 -5.36 6.39
N LEU A 116 13.11 -5.14 5.73
CA LEU A 116 14.44 -5.20 6.34
C LEU A 116 14.60 -4.27 7.55
N ALA A 117 13.93 -3.11 7.55
CA ALA A 117 13.93 -2.20 8.68
C ALA A 117 12.62 -1.39 8.76
N PRO A 118 12.10 -1.09 9.96
CA PRO A 118 10.91 -0.26 10.13
C PRO A 118 10.99 1.13 9.48
N SER A 119 12.20 1.65 9.24
CA SER A 119 12.45 2.95 8.58
C SER A 119 12.20 2.91 7.06
N PHE A 120 12.27 1.73 6.43
CA PHE A 120 12.06 1.57 4.99
C PHE A 120 10.58 1.44 4.61
N TYR A 121 9.70 1.30 5.59
CA TYR A 121 8.26 1.36 5.35
C TYR A 121 7.87 2.73 4.80
N ASN A 122 7.09 2.68 3.73
CA ASN A 122 6.57 3.85 3.06
C ASN A 122 5.15 4.16 3.54
N ILE A 123 4.77 5.43 3.45
CA ILE A 123 3.42 5.89 3.77
C ILE A 123 2.95 6.71 2.57
N VAL A 124 1.92 6.21 1.90
CA VAL A 124 1.40 6.80 0.66
C VAL A 124 -0.09 7.14 0.81
N PRO A 125 -0.65 8.06 0.00
CA PRO A 125 -2.08 8.32 0.00
C PRO A 125 -2.90 7.04 -0.22
N VAL A 126 -4.09 7.00 0.36
CA VAL A 126 -4.93 5.81 0.30
C VAL A 126 -5.75 5.71 -0.99
N THR A 127 -6.06 4.48 -1.39
CA THR A 127 -7.02 4.12 -2.45
C THR A 127 -8.33 3.57 -1.88
N GLU A 128 -9.35 3.50 -2.74
CA GLU A 128 -10.73 3.14 -2.37
C GLU A 128 -10.86 1.80 -1.66
N CYS A 129 -10.17 0.74 -2.13
CA CYS A 129 -10.41 -0.58 -1.54
C CYS A 129 -9.64 -0.88 -0.27
N CYS A 130 -10.44 -1.54 0.57
CA CYS A 130 -10.16 -2.57 1.55
C CYS A 130 -9.59 -2.03 2.86
N THR A 131 -10.17 -2.47 3.97
CA THR A 131 -9.91 -1.93 5.32
C THR A 131 -9.72 -3.00 6.40
N PRO A 132 -9.06 -4.15 6.12
CA PRO A 132 -8.99 -5.26 7.09
C PRO A 132 -8.30 -4.85 8.39
N ALA A 133 -7.32 -3.96 8.33
CA ALA A 133 -6.82 -3.28 9.52
C ALA A 133 -6.56 -1.80 9.27
N MET A 134 -6.98 -0.97 10.23
CA MET A 134 -6.84 0.47 10.20
C MET A 134 -6.48 1.01 11.59
N VAL A 135 -5.69 2.08 11.61
CA VAL A 135 -5.36 2.83 12.82
C VAL A 135 -5.99 4.21 12.75
N PHE A 136 -6.60 4.60 13.86
CA PHE A 136 -7.18 5.93 14.06
C PHE A 136 -6.50 6.57 15.28
N SER A 137 -6.18 7.85 15.19
CA SER A 137 -5.93 8.63 16.41
C SER A 137 -7.26 8.86 17.14
N ALA A 138 -7.23 9.10 18.45
CA ALA A 138 -8.42 9.43 19.21
C ALA A 138 -9.30 10.55 18.57
N PRO A 139 -8.75 11.71 18.16
CA PRO A 139 -9.57 12.74 17.52
C PRO A 139 -10.12 12.30 16.15
N SER A 140 -9.34 11.55 15.36
CA SER A 140 -9.81 11.05 14.07
C SER A 140 -10.91 10.01 14.23
N ALA A 141 -10.85 9.13 15.24
CA ALA A 141 -11.91 8.18 15.54
C ALA A 141 -13.24 8.91 15.87
N HIS A 142 -13.19 9.99 16.66
CA HIS A 142 -14.38 10.80 16.94
C HIS A 142 -14.97 11.45 15.68
N ARG A 143 -14.12 11.98 14.78
CA ARG A 143 -14.59 12.54 13.50
C ARG A 143 -15.23 11.48 12.62
N VAL A 144 -14.60 10.32 12.48
CA VAL A 144 -15.14 9.19 11.72
C VAL A 144 -16.49 8.76 12.27
N LEU A 145 -16.64 8.63 13.59
CA LEU A 145 -17.94 8.31 14.21
C LEU A 145 -19.00 9.39 13.93
N GLY A 146 -18.62 10.67 13.94
CA GLY A 146 -19.49 11.77 13.57
C GLY A 146 -19.97 11.66 12.12
N TYR A 147 -19.04 11.45 11.18
CA TYR A 147 -19.36 11.31 9.77
C TYR A 147 -20.17 10.06 9.46
N MET A 148 -19.83 8.92 10.05
CA MET A 148 -20.50 7.65 9.78
C MET A 148 -21.93 7.61 10.34
N LYS A 149 -22.27 8.45 11.33
CA LYS A 149 -23.68 8.62 11.77
C LYS A 149 -24.57 9.27 10.72
N GLU A 150 -23.98 10.08 9.82
CA GLU A 150 -24.70 10.71 8.71
C GLU A 150 -24.85 9.77 7.50
N VAL A 151 -24.09 8.66 7.47
CA VAL A 151 -24.08 7.72 6.35
C VAL A 151 -25.18 6.68 6.50
N GLN A 152 -26.01 6.54 5.46
CA GLN A 152 -26.99 5.47 5.38
C GLN A 152 -26.42 4.23 4.69
N CYS A 153 -26.62 3.06 5.31
CA CYS A 153 -26.26 1.78 4.73
C CYS A 153 -27.14 1.48 3.51
N ARG A 154 -26.51 1.13 2.39
CA ARG A 154 -27.20 0.69 1.17
C ARG A 154 -26.36 -0.36 0.45
N LEU A 155 -27.03 -1.19 -0.35
CA LEU A 155 -26.37 -2.24 -1.12
C LEU A 155 -25.28 -1.63 -2.02
N GLY A 156 -24.09 -2.23 -2.02
CA GLY A 156 -22.94 -1.73 -2.79
C GLY A 156 -22.22 -0.52 -2.21
N PHE A 157 -22.61 -0.04 -1.02
CA PHE A 157 -21.94 1.06 -0.33
C PHE A 157 -21.38 0.58 1.02
N ALA A 158 -20.36 -0.26 0.93
CA ALA A 158 -19.68 -0.81 2.08
C ALA A 158 -18.87 0.26 2.85
N LYS A 159 -18.44 -0.10 4.07
CA LYS A 159 -17.71 0.77 5.00
C LYS A 159 -16.48 1.42 4.35
N ASP A 160 -15.72 0.66 3.55
CA ASP A 160 -14.52 1.12 2.86
C ASP A 160 -14.83 2.20 1.81
N ILE A 161 -15.86 2.00 0.99
CA ILE A 161 -16.36 2.98 0.02
C ILE A 161 -16.85 4.24 0.76
N ALA A 162 -17.62 4.06 1.84
CA ALA A 162 -18.11 5.17 2.65
C ALA A 162 -16.94 6.01 3.21
N LEU A 163 -15.97 5.36 3.87
CA LEU A 163 -14.78 6.02 4.42
C LEU A 163 -13.95 6.72 3.35
N TYR A 164 -13.78 6.10 2.18
CA TYR A 164 -13.04 6.72 1.09
C TYR A 164 -13.78 7.93 0.48
N SER A 165 -15.10 7.84 0.35
CA SER A 165 -15.92 8.97 -0.13
C SER A 165 -15.86 10.18 0.81
N LEU A 166 -15.77 9.93 2.13
CA LEU A 166 -15.65 10.98 3.15
C LEU A 166 -14.37 11.80 3.02
N LEU A 167 -13.29 11.22 2.49
CA LEU A 167 -12.05 11.95 2.23
C LEU A 167 -12.29 13.12 1.28
N ARG A 168 -13.04 12.89 0.20
CA ARG A 168 -13.33 13.95 -0.78
C ARG A 168 -14.41 14.91 -0.28
N THR A 169 -15.48 14.40 0.32
CA THR A 169 -16.64 15.24 0.70
C THR A 169 -16.37 16.11 1.91
N LYS A 170 -15.51 15.68 2.84
CA LYS A 170 -15.13 16.45 4.05
C LYS A 170 -13.74 17.08 3.95
N GLY A 171 -13.01 16.89 2.85
CA GLY A 171 -11.65 17.42 2.67
C GLY A 171 -10.62 16.77 3.60
N GLU A 172 -10.82 15.50 3.92
CA GLU A 172 -9.96 14.72 4.82
C GLU A 172 -8.89 13.96 4.04
N HIS A 173 -7.80 13.60 4.71
CA HIS A 173 -6.71 12.81 4.13
C HIS A 173 -6.54 11.51 4.89
N ALA A 174 -6.18 10.46 4.17
CA ALA A 174 -5.85 9.16 4.76
C ALA A 174 -4.71 8.52 3.98
N PHE A 175 -4.03 7.60 4.66
CA PHE A 175 -2.79 7.00 4.16
C PHE A 175 -2.84 5.49 4.28
N VAL A 176 -1.93 4.83 3.57
CA VAL A 176 -1.67 3.40 3.68
C VAL A 176 -0.18 3.15 3.85
N ILE A 177 0.16 2.13 4.63
CA ILE A 177 1.52 1.70 4.87
C ILE A 177 1.91 0.66 3.82
N GLU A 178 3.11 0.79 3.26
CA GLU A 178 3.68 -0.18 2.32
C GLU A 178 5.07 -0.64 2.82
N PRO A 179 5.33 -1.95 2.97
CA PRO A 179 4.46 -3.09 2.67
C PRO A 179 3.33 -3.28 3.70
N ASN A 180 2.39 -4.20 3.40
CA ASN A 180 1.27 -4.51 4.27
C ASN A 180 1.74 -5.08 5.61
N LEU A 181 1.19 -4.60 6.72
CA LEU A 181 1.49 -5.13 8.07
C LEU A 181 0.58 -6.30 8.47
N VAL A 182 -0.47 -6.52 7.70
CA VAL A 182 -1.40 -7.65 7.90
C VAL A 182 -1.65 -8.34 6.56
N ARG A 183 -2.11 -9.58 6.61
CA ARG A 183 -2.66 -10.31 5.47
C ARG A 183 -4.17 -10.41 5.62
N HIS A 184 -4.86 -10.30 4.49
CA HIS A 184 -6.29 -10.56 4.41
C HIS A 184 -6.48 -12.02 4.01
N VAL A 185 -7.09 -12.83 4.88
CA VAL A 185 -7.28 -14.27 4.64
C VAL A 185 -8.56 -14.51 3.85
N GLY A 186 -9.62 -13.71 4.05
CA GLY A 186 -10.81 -13.66 3.19
C GLY A 186 -11.66 -14.94 3.07
N ILE A 187 -11.24 -16.05 3.68
CA ILE A 187 -11.91 -17.37 3.56
C ILE A 187 -13.09 -17.52 4.54
N PHE A 188 -13.06 -16.81 5.67
CA PHE A 188 -14.06 -16.96 6.73
C PHE A 188 -14.54 -15.59 7.22
N SER A 189 -15.84 -15.36 7.21
CA SER A 189 -16.48 -14.25 7.93
C SER A 189 -17.34 -14.82 9.04
N SER A 190 -17.08 -14.41 10.28
CA SER A 190 -17.92 -14.77 11.44
C SER A 190 -19.34 -14.19 11.35
N VAL A 191 -19.55 -13.20 10.48
CA VAL A 191 -20.82 -12.49 10.31
C VAL A 191 -21.74 -13.16 9.28
N ARG A 192 -21.20 -14.00 8.38
CA ARG A 192 -21.99 -14.76 7.40
C ARG A 192 -21.64 -16.24 7.49
N VAL A 193 -22.62 -17.07 7.88
CA VAL A 193 -22.52 -18.53 7.73
C VAL A 193 -22.38 -18.81 6.23
N ASN A 194 -21.17 -19.12 5.79
CA ASN A 194 -20.92 -19.49 4.41
C ASN A 194 -21.00 -21.02 4.31
N GLU A 195 -22.15 -21.54 3.87
CA GLU A 195 -22.39 -22.98 3.75
C GLU A 195 -21.57 -23.62 2.61
N ASN A 196 -21.05 -22.82 1.67
CA ASN A 196 -20.19 -23.26 0.57
C ASN A 196 -19.02 -22.27 0.37
N PRO A 197 -17.88 -22.45 1.04
CA PRO A 197 -16.70 -21.64 0.78
C PRO A 197 -16.14 -21.97 -0.61
N GLU A 198 -16.28 -21.04 -1.56
CA GLU A 198 -15.54 -21.13 -2.83
C GLU A 198 -14.08 -20.73 -2.58
N LEU A 199 -13.17 -21.64 -2.94
CA LEU A 199 -11.73 -21.40 -2.92
C LEU A 199 -11.38 -20.50 -4.11
N LEU A 200 -10.88 -19.30 -3.84
CA LEU A 200 -10.22 -18.43 -4.81
C LEU A 200 -8.90 -19.03 -5.29
#